data_AF-A0ABD1IYT0-F1
#
_entry.id   AF-A0ABD1IYT0-F1
#
_cell.length_a   1.000
_cell.length_b   1.000
_cell.length_c   1.000
_cell.angle_alpha   90.00
_cell.angle_beta   90.00
_cell.angle_gamma   90.00
#
_symmetry.space_group_name_H-M   'P 1'
#
loop_
_entity.id
_entity.type
_entity.pdbx_description
1 polymer ?
#
loop_
_entity_poly.entity_id
_entity_poly.type
_entity_poly.pdbx_seq_one_letter_code
_entity_poly.pdbx_strand_id
1 'polypeptide(L)'
;MQSQRSCGHNVKSTEVIWMVNLCLKQKSLNFSCPVCGEPWDWEQVKDQIQLSQAQTTILEAQVQRILKEFPDRYKKCPVCFCILTRPLDSTGQPCLFSSCAHCPHTHHFCWACLAPWLFSDEAGAGQCSNSSCYVVGTLLACDAVTEPSSALLGCPCFRACPQCLTLLPHTSNAAKHTVCLECGHAFCYVCLQDTAACPQEENEHYLPFCKGQKAERQWFVT
;
A
#
# COMPACT_ATOMS: atom_id res chain seq x y z
N MET A 1 -14.02 25.13 10.63
CA MET A 1 -14.60 23.87 11.12
C MET A 1 -13.62 23.31 12.14
N GLN A 2 -14.03 23.18 13.40
CA GLN A 2 -13.13 22.84 14.51
C GLN A 2 -12.71 21.36 14.41
N SER A 3 -11.39 21.13 14.34
CA SER A 3 -10.80 19.80 14.48
C SER A 3 -11.22 19.21 15.82
N GLN A 4 -11.94 18.10 15.77
CA GLN A 4 -12.44 17.38 16.93
C GLN A 4 -11.23 16.84 17.70
N ARG A 5 -10.89 17.47 18.84
CA ARG A 5 -9.76 17.05 19.69
C ARG A 5 -10.03 15.62 20.14
N SER A 6 -9.16 14.68 19.76
CA SER A 6 -9.28 13.24 20.01
C SER A 6 -9.77 12.91 21.41
N CYS A 7 -9.04 13.31 22.45
CA CYS A 7 -9.42 13.01 23.85
C CYS A 7 -9.53 14.24 24.76
N GLY A 8 -9.29 15.45 24.23
CA GLY A 8 -9.31 16.71 24.99
C GLY A 8 -8.14 16.93 25.98
N HIS A 9 -7.28 15.95 26.22
CA HIS A 9 -6.12 16.09 27.12
C HIS A 9 -5.05 17.01 26.55
N ASN A 10 -4.48 17.86 27.40
CA ASN A 10 -3.31 18.68 27.07
C ASN A 10 -2.05 17.89 27.44
N VAL A 11 -1.32 17.45 26.43
CA VAL A 11 -0.10 16.63 26.60
C VAL A 11 1.10 17.47 26.16
N LYS A 12 2.21 17.38 26.90
CA LYS A 12 3.43 18.12 26.52
C LYS A 12 4.02 17.50 25.26
N SER A 13 4.50 18.32 24.32
CA SER A 13 5.10 17.81 23.07
C SER A 13 6.28 16.86 23.32
N THR A 14 7.03 17.01 24.42
CA THR A 14 8.10 16.07 24.82
C THR A 14 7.58 14.67 25.14
N GLU A 15 6.40 14.56 25.75
CA GLU A 15 5.78 13.27 26.08
C GLU A 15 5.27 12.59 24.80
N VAL A 16 4.70 13.36 23.87
CA VAL A 16 4.26 12.86 22.56
C VAL A 16 5.47 12.39 21.74
N ILE A 17 6.56 13.16 21.68
CA ILE A 17 7.80 12.76 20.99
C ILE A 17 8.37 11.47 21.59
N TRP A 18 8.37 11.33 22.93
CA TRP A 18 8.81 10.11 23.58
C TRP A 18 7.94 8.91 23.20
N MET A 19 6.61 9.07 23.22
CA MET A 19 5.65 8.05 22.80
C MET A 19 5.87 7.62 21.34
N VAL A 20 6.02 8.59 20.42
CA VAL A 20 6.29 8.31 19.00
C VAL A 20 7.58 7.52 18.84
N ASN A 21 8.68 7.95 19.46
CA ASN A 21 9.95 7.26 19.39
C ASN A 21 9.87 5.84 19.97
N LEU A 22 9.12 5.64 21.04
CA LEU A 22 8.88 4.33 21.63
C LEU A 22 8.12 3.41 20.66
N CYS A 23 7.02 3.89 20.08
CA CYS A 23 6.25 3.13 19.09
C CYS A 23 7.10 2.75 17.88
N LEU A 24 7.84 3.71 17.30
CA LEU A 24 8.69 3.47 16.13
C LEU A 24 9.85 2.50 16.45
N LYS A 25 10.45 2.58 17.64
CA LYS A 25 11.47 1.62 18.11
C LYS A 25 10.92 0.20 18.21
N GLN A 26 9.64 0.06 18.59
CA GLN A 26 8.93 -1.22 18.66
C GLN A 26 8.32 -1.65 17.32
N LYS A 27 8.57 -0.89 16.24
CA LYS A 27 7.98 -1.12 14.91
C LYS A 27 6.43 -1.11 14.95
N SER A 28 5.86 -0.27 15.81
CA SER A 28 4.43 -0.06 15.96
C SER A 28 4.03 1.31 15.43
N LEU A 29 2.88 1.37 14.77
CA LEU A 29 2.23 2.62 14.34
C LEU A 29 0.92 2.87 15.11
N ASN A 30 0.70 2.12 16.19
CA ASN A 30 -0.41 2.35 17.11
C ASN A 30 0.00 3.46 18.08
N PHE A 31 -0.29 4.70 17.72
CA PHE A 31 -0.09 5.85 18.59
C PHE A 31 -1.30 6.04 19.48
N SER A 32 -1.08 6.56 20.69
CA SER A 32 -2.17 6.81 21.64
C SER A 32 -1.85 7.97 22.56
N CYS A 33 -2.90 8.56 23.14
CA CYS A 33 -2.77 9.57 24.18
C CYS A 33 -1.97 8.99 25.37
N PRO A 34 -0.86 9.62 25.79
CA PRO A 34 -0.09 9.17 26.96
C PRO A 34 -0.84 9.22 28.30
N VAL A 35 -2.00 9.91 28.36
CA VAL A 35 -2.80 10.09 29.58
C VAL A 35 -3.91 9.04 29.69
N CYS A 36 -4.73 8.90 28.64
CA CYS A 36 -5.91 8.02 28.67
C CYS A 36 -5.80 6.78 27.76
N GLY A 37 -4.74 6.67 26.95
CA GLY A 37 -4.54 5.55 26.03
C GLY A 37 -5.43 5.57 24.78
N GLU A 38 -6.19 6.65 24.56
CA GLU A 38 -7.04 6.75 23.38
C GLU A 38 -6.22 6.72 22.08
N PRO A 39 -6.58 5.91 21.06
CA PRO A 39 -5.84 5.82 19.81
C PRO A 39 -5.77 7.15 19.06
N TRP A 40 -4.60 7.49 18.53
CA TRP A 40 -4.37 8.64 17.67
C TRP A 40 -3.92 8.21 16.28
N ASP A 41 -4.43 8.88 15.25
CA ASP A 41 -3.87 8.78 13.91
C ASP A 41 -2.58 9.61 13.78
N TRP A 42 -1.83 9.35 12.71
CA TRP A 42 -0.52 9.98 12.50
C TRP A 42 -0.62 11.49 12.25
N GLU A 43 -1.70 11.94 11.63
CA GLU A 43 -1.98 13.35 11.39
C GLU A 43 -2.21 14.10 12.71
N GLN A 44 -3.02 13.53 13.61
CA GLN A 44 -3.23 14.03 14.96
C GLN A 44 -1.93 14.07 15.75
N VAL A 45 -1.10 13.02 15.65
CA VAL A 45 0.22 13.03 16.29
C VAL A 45 1.03 14.22 15.79
N LYS A 46 1.16 14.39 14.47
CA LYS A 46 1.91 15.51 13.85
C LYS A 46 1.39 16.88 14.31
N ASP A 47 0.08 17.05 14.50
CA ASP A 47 -0.48 18.32 15.00
C ASP A 47 -0.08 18.62 16.46
N GLN A 48 0.13 17.58 17.30
CA GLN A 48 0.57 17.75 18.70
C GLN A 48 2.08 18.05 18.82
N ILE A 49 2.88 17.62 17.85
CA ILE A 49 4.33 17.82 17.81
C ILE A 49 4.68 18.83 16.74
N GLN A 50 4.96 20.07 17.14
CA GLN A 50 5.44 21.11 16.22
C GLN A 50 6.87 20.78 15.73
N LEU A 51 6.97 19.82 14.83
CA LEU A 51 8.24 19.33 14.29
C LEU A 51 8.80 20.29 13.25
N SER A 52 10.13 20.40 13.23
CA SER A 52 10.82 20.97 12.09
C SER A 52 10.68 20.08 10.85
N GLN A 53 10.83 20.65 9.66
CA GLN A 53 10.77 19.90 8.40
C GLN A 53 11.72 18.70 8.38
N ALA A 54 12.94 18.85 8.91
CA ALA A 54 13.92 17.77 8.96
C ALA A 54 13.46 16.61 9.85
N GLN A 55 12.87 16.90 11.00
CA GLN A 55 12.34 15.88 11.91
C GLN A 55 11.15 15.16 11.29
N THR A 56 10.23 15.89 10.64
CA THR A 56 9.10 15.31 9.93
C THR A 56 9.56 14.32 8.87
N THR A 57 10.55 14.69 8.04
CA THR A 57 11.10 13.80 7.01
C THR A 57 11.68 12.51 7.61
N ILE A 58 12.40 12.59 8.72
CA ILE A 58 12.99 11.41 9.38
C ILE A 58 11.91 10.47 9.91
N LEU A 59 10.91 11.02 10.62
CA LEU A 59 9.82 10.22 11.19
C LEU A 59 8.95 9.61 10.09
N GLU A 60 8.62 10.37 9.06
CA GLU A 60 7.86 9.86 7.92
C GLU A 60 8.59 8.72 7.21
N ALA A 61 9.91 8.81 7.04
CA ALA A 61 10.71 7.72 6.48
C ALA A 61 10.70 6.46 7.36
N GLN A 62 10.71 6.59 8.69
CA GLN A 62 10.57 5.46 9.62
C GLN A 62 9.17 4.83 9.55
N VAL A 63 8.13 5.66 9.52
CA VAL A 63 6.74 5.23 9.34
C VAL A 63 6.57 4.47 8.02
N GLN A 64 7.10 5.01 6.91
CA GLN A 64 7.06 4.33 5.61
C GLN A 64 7.81 2.99 5.63
N ARG A 65 8.91 2.88 6.39
CA ARG A 65 9.62 1.61 6.54
C ARG A 65 8.76 0.56 7.25
N ILE A 66 8.08 0.94 8.33
CA ILE A 66 7.20 0.03 9.08
C ILE A 66 5.99 -0.40 8.23
N LEU A 67 5.40 0.53 7.47
CA LEU A 67 4.31 0.22 6.52
C LEU A 67 4.73 -0.83 5.48
N LYS A 68 5.96 -0.75 4.98
CA LYS A 68 6.52 -1.73 4.03
C LYS A 68 6.86 -3.06 4.68
N GLU A 69 7.34 -3.04 5.93
CA GLU A 69 7.74 -4.25 6.66
C GLU A 69 6.54 -5.05 7.18
N PHE A 70 5.42 -4.39 7.50
CA PHE A 70 4.22 -5.04 8.05
C PHE A 70 2.93 -4.68 7.28
N PRO A 71 2.84 -4.99 5.98
CA PRO A 71 1.65 -4.69 5.16
C PRO A 71 0.39 -5.43 5.62
N ASP A 72 0.55 -6.53 6.37
CA ASP A 72 -0.56 -7.28 6.97
C ASP A 72 -1.11 -6.61 8.24
N ARG A 73 -0.35 -5.70 8.86
CA ARG A 73 -0.77 -5.00 10.08
C ARG A 73 -1.16 -3.55 9.79
N TYR A 74 -0.45 -2.91 8.87
CA TYR A 74 -0.63 -1.49 8.57
C TYR A 74 -0.77 -1.27 7.07
N LYS A 75 -1.71 -0.39 6.70
CA LYS A 75 -1.87 0.09 5.32
C LYS A 75 -2.18 1.59 5.34
N LYS A 76 -2.06 2.23 4.17
CA LYS A 76 -2.63 3.56 3.96
C LYS A 76 -4.04 3.43 3.41
N CYS A 77 -4.94 4.27 3.87
CA CYS A 77 -6.25 4.42 3.24
C CYS A 77 -6.06 4.83 1.77
N PRO A 78 -6.72 4.19 0.79
CA PRO A 78 -6.57 4.54 -0.62
C PRO A 78 -7.16 5.92 -0.98
N VAL A 79 -7.92 6.54 -0.06
CA VAL A 79 -8.58 7.83 -0.29
C VAL A 79 -7.88 8.97 0.45
N CYS A 80 -7.80 8.92 1.78
CA CYS A 80 -7.20 10.00 2.57
C CYS A 80 -5.72 9.75 2.97
N PHE A 81 -5.16 8.59 2.64
CA PHE A 81 -3.77 8.20 2.97
C PHE A 81 -3.41 8.11 4.46
N CYS A 82 -4.38 8.27 5.38
CA CYS A 82 -4.15 8.02 6.79
C CYS A 82 -3.70 6.57 7.02
N ILE A 83 -2.99 6.36 8.12
CA ILE A 83 -2.51 5.04 8.51
C ILE A 83 -3.66 4.26 9.14
N LEU A 84 -3.85 3.04 8.65
CA LEU A 84 -4.85 2.11 9.12
C LEU A 84 -4.15 0.95 9.81
N THR A 85 -4.68 0.53 10.95
CA THR A 85 -4.31 -0.73 11.61
C THR A 85 -5.33 -1.79 11.23
N ARG A 86 -4.87 -3.00 10.91
CA ARG A 86 -5.75 -4.10 10.55
C ARG A 86 -6.64 -4.44 11.75
N PRO A 87 -7.98 -4.38 11.63
CA PRO A 87 -8.85 -4.73 12.72
C PRO A 87 -8.78 -6.23 13.01
N LEU A 88 -9.00 -6.59 14.27
CA LEU A 88 -9.14 -7.96 14.72
C LEU A 88 -10.61 -8.21 15.06
N ASP A 89 -11.10 -9.42 14.81
CA ASP A 89 -12.44 -9.84 15.23
C ASP A 89 -12.49 -10.16 16.73
N SER A 90 -13.66 -10.58 17.23
CA SER A 90 -13.86 -10.93 18.63
C SER A 90 -13.01 -12.11 19.12
N THR A 91 -12.40 -12.88 18.21
CA THR A 91 -11.50 -14.00 18.53
C THR A 91 -10.02 -13.61 18.41
N GLY A 92 -9.74 -12.36 18.06
CA GLY A 92 -8.39 -11.86 17.82
C GLY A 92 -7.82 -12.19 16.44
N GLN A 93 -8.64 -12.70 15.51
CA GLN A 93 -8.20 -12.99 14.15
C GLN A 93 -8.25 -11.75 13.27
N PRO A 94 -7.29 -11.54 12.36
CA PRO A 94 -7.30 -10.39 11.47
C PRO A 94 -8.51 -10.39 10.52
N CYS A 95 -9.31 -9.33 10.59
CA CYS A 95 -10.45 -9.14 9.70
C CYS A 95 -10.03 -9.10 8.22
N LEU A 96 -10.94 -9.52 7.34
CA LEU A 96 -10.75 -9.48 5.89
C LEU A 96 -11.01 -8.09 5.29
N PHE A 97 -11.73 -7.24 6.02
CA PHE A 97 -12.06 -5.87 5.64
C PHE A 97 -11.61 -4.89 6.72
N SER A 98 -11.58 -3.61 6.36
CA SER A 98 -11.37 -2.51 7.29
C SER A 98 -12.23 -1.31 6.87
N SER A 99 -12.36 -0.35 7.77
CA SER A 99 -13.04 0.93 7.56
C SER A 99 -12.07 2.08 7.85
N CYS A 100 -12.32 3.24 7.25
CA CYS A 100 -11.55 4.45 7.53
C CYS A 100 -12.47 5.50 8.15
N ALA A 101 -12.18 5.90 9.39
CA ALA A 101 -12.98 6.89 10.12
C ALA A 101 -13.03 8.26 9.43
N HIS A 102 -12.02 8.58 8.61
CA HIS A 102 -11.92 9.84 7.88
C HIS A 102 -12.64 9.84 6.52
N CYS A 103 -13.13 8.68 6.06
CA CYS A 103 -13.63 8.53 4.69
C CYS A 103 -15.08 7.99 4.67
N PRO A 104 -16.09 8.85 4.44
CA PRO A 104 -17.48 8.42 4.37
C PRO A 104 -17.77 7.54 3.14
N HIS A 105 -17.03 7.71 2.04
CA HIS A 105 -17.19 6.93 0.80
C HIS A 105 -16.58 5.52 0.88
N THR A 106 -15.76 5.22 1.88
CA THR A 106 -15.12 3.90 2.07
C THR A 106 -15.61 3.30 3.38
N HIS A 107 -16.93 3.10 3.49
CA HIS A 107 -17.52 2.59 4.73
C HIS A 107 -16.83 1.28 5.13
N HIS A 108 -16.55 0.39 4.16
CA HIS A 108 -15.67 -0.76 4.32
C HIS A 108 -14.94 -1.09 3.01
N PHE A 109 -13.73 -1.63 3.10
CA PHE A 109 -12.96 -2.13 1.95
C PHE A 109 -12.18 -3.38 2.34
N CYS A 110 -11.90 -4.23 1.36
CA CYS A 110 -11.07 -5.42 1.54
C CYS A 110 -9.65 -5.04 1.95
N TRP A 111 -9.11 -5.65 3.00
CA TRP A 111 -7.72 -5.40 3.42
C TRP A 111 -6.69 -5.81 2.36
N ALA A 112 -6.98 -6.88 1.61
CA ALA A 112 -6.08 -7.41 0.60
C ALA A 112 -6.02 -6.50 -0.64
N CYS A 113 -7.16 -6.34 -1.32
CA CYS A 113 -7.22 -5.65 -2.61
C CYS A 113 -7.67 -4.18 -2.55
N LEU A 114 -8.05 -3.67 -1.38
CA LEU A 114 -8.56 -2.29 -1.18
C LEU A 114 -9.85 -1.97 -1.96
N ALA A 115 -10.49 -2.95 -2.58
CA ALA A 115 -11.80 -2.78 -3.22
C ALA A 115 -12.89 -2.54 -2.16
N PRO A 116 -13.97 -1.80 -2.51
CA PRO A 116 -15.14 -1.65 -1.64
C PRO A 116 -15.65 -3.01 -1.16
N TRP A 117 -16.05 -3.08 0.10
CA TRP A 117 -16.57 -4.30 0.72
C TRP A 117 -18.08 -4.19 0.91
N LEU A 118 -18.81 -5.17 0.39
CA LEU A 118 -20.26 -5.23 0.47
C LEU A 118 -20.66 -6.36 1.43
N PHE A 119 -21.49 -6.03 2.42
CA PHE A 119 -22.15 -7.02 3.25
C PHE A 119 -23.36 -7.53 2.50
N SER A 120 -23.31 -8.79 2.08
CA SER A 120 -24.49 -9.49 1.57
C SER A 120 -25.27 -9.89 2.82
N ASP A 121 -26.30 -9.10 3.16
CA ASP A 121 -27.19 -9.22 4.33
C ASP A 121 -26.58 -9.07 5.75
N GLU A 122 -27.46 -8.90 6.76
CA GLU A 122 -27.10 -8.59 8.15
C GLU A 122 -26.51 -9.79 8.93
N ALA A 123 -26.52 -11.01 8.34
CA ALA A 123 -26.11 -12.25 8.99
C ALA A 123 -24.89 -12.93 8.35
N GLY A 124 -24.49 -12.52 7.14
CA GLY A 124 -23.37 -13.10 6.42
C GLY A 124 -21.99 -12.60 6.87
N ALA A 125 -21.03 -13.53 6.97
CA ALA A 125 -19.62 -13.17 6.85
C ALA A 125 -19.43 -12.60 5.43
N GLY A 126 -19.33 -11.28 5.32
CA GLY A 126 -19.12 -10.62 4.03
C GLY A 126 -17.94 -11.26 3.29
N GLN A 127 -17.99 -11.23 1.96
CA GLN A 127 -16.87 -11.63 1.11
C GLN A 127 -16.41 -10.42 0.29
N CYS A 128 -15.18 -10.48 -0.20
CA CYS A 128 -14.74 -9.45 -1.13
C CYS A 128 -15.58 -9.51 -2.40
N SER A 129 -16.22 -8.40 -2.78
CA SER A 129 -17.01 -8.33 -4.00
C SER A 129 -16.15 -8.26 -5.27
N ASN A 130 -14.84 -8.02 -5.13
CA ASN A 130 -13.90 -8.04 -6.25
C ASN A 130 -13.54 -9.49 -6.61
N SER A 131 -14.03 -9.96 -7.75
CA SER A 131 -13.72 -11.31 -8.24
C SER A 131 -12.21 -11.52 -8.46
N SER A 132 -11.48 -10.45 -8.76
CA SER A 132 -10.01 -10.45 -8.89
C SER A 132 -9.27 -10.13 -7.58
N CYS A 133 -9.90 -10.30 -6.41
CA CYS A 133 -9.31 -9.93 -5.11
C CYS A 133 -7.90 -10.53 -4.90
N TYR A 134 -7.71 -11.81 -5.24
CA TYR A 134 -6.42 -12.47 -5.11
C TYR A 134 -5.34 -11.84 -6.00
N VAL A 135 -5.68 -11.54 -7.26
CA VAL A 135 -4.77 -10.92 -8.23
C VAL A 135 -4.35 -9.53 -7.72
N VAL A 136 -5.31 -8.68 -7.39
CA VAL A 136 -5.04 -7.31 -6.94
C VAL A 136 -4.34 -7.28 -5.59
N GLY A 137 -4.72 -8.16 -4.65
CA GLY A 137 -4.02 -8.33 -3.39
C GLY A 137 -2.54 -8.66 -3.60
N THR A 138 -2.23 -9.58 -4.52
CA THR A 138 -0.85 -9.93 -4.86
C THR A 138 -0.10 -8.78 -5.51
N LEU A 139 -0.73 -8.06 -6.45
CA LEU A 139 -0.12 -6.89 -7.11
C LEU A 139 0.23 -5.77 -6.12
N LEU A 140 -0.61 -5.56 -5.12
CA LEU A 140 -0.38 -4.54 -4.10
C LEU A 140 0.69 -4.97 -3.08
N ALA A 141 0.76 -6.26 -2.75
CA ALA A 141 1.61 -6.76 -1.66
C ALA A 141 2.99 -7.27 -2.10
N CYS A 142 3.17 -7.71 -3.35
CA CYS A 142 4.40 -8.37 -3.75
C CYS A 142 5.64 -7.49 -3.61
N ASP A 143 6.82 -8.08 -3.45
CA ASP A 143 8.07 -7.32 -3.42
C ASP A 143 8.37 -6.63 -4.75
N ALA A 144 9.37 -5.75 -4.73
CA ALA A 144 9.97 -5.22 -5.94
C ALA A 144 11.23 -6.02 -6.28
N VAL A 145 11.54 -6.13 -7.57
CA VAL A 145 12.79 -6.73 -8.07
C VAL A 145 13.97 -5.93 -7.52
N THR A 146 14.89 -6.60 -6.83
CA THR A 146 16.07 -5.96 -6.22
C THR A 146 17.39 -6.23 -6.95
N GLU A 147 17.38 -7.13 -7.93
CA GLU A 147 18.57 -7.51 -8.69
C GLU A 147 19.10 -6.30 -9.50
N PRO A 148 20.28 -5.74 -9.17
CA PRO A 148 20.76 -4.48 -9.76
C PRO A 148 21.01 -4.56 -11.27
N SER A 149 21.35 -5.75 -11.76
CA SER A 149 21.61 -6.02 -13.18
C SER A 149 20.33 -6.22 -13.99
N SER A 150 19.17 -6.33 -13.34
CA SER A 150 17.90 -6.56 -14.01
C SER A 150 17.37 -5.29 -14.68
N ALA A 151 16.93 -5.42 -15.93
CA ALA A 151 16.17 -4.37 -16.63
C ALA A 151 14.85 -4.00 -15.92
N LEU A 152 14.44 -4.81 -14.94
CA LEU A 152 13.22 -4.66 -14.16
C LEU A 152 13.48 -4.16 -12.74
N LEU A 153 14.70 -3.72 -12.41
CA LEU A 153 15.05 -3.21 -11.08
C LEU A 153 14.01 -2.21 -10.55
N GLY A 154 13.48 -2.52 -9.37
CA GLY A 154 12.45 -1.74 -8.69
C GLY A 154 11.04 -1.84 -9.30
N CYS A 155 10.79 -2.73 -10.27
CA CYS A 155 9.43 -3.09 -10.70
C CYS A 155 8.84 -4.11 -9.73
N PRO A 156 7.50 -4.20 -9.59
CA PRO A 156 6.85 -5.26 -8.83
C PRO A 156 7.19 -6.66 -9.36
N CYS A 157 7.42 -7.63 -8.47
CA CYS A 157 7.67 -9.03 -8.81
C CYS A 157 6.48 -9.71 -9.50
N PHE A 158 5.29 -9.12 -9.43
CA PHE A 158 4.12 -9.56 -10.19
C PHE A 158 3.47 -8.37 -10.90
N ARG A 159 3.00 -8.59 -12.12
CA ARG A 159 2.17 -7.67 -12.91
C ARG A 159 0.91 -8.41 -13.37
N ALA A 160 -0.16 -7.69 -13.66
CA ALA A 160 -1.29 -8.25 -14.37
C ALA A 160 -1.17 -7.93 -15.86
N CYS A 161 -1.60 -8.84 -16.72
CA CYS A 161 -1.75 -8.57 -18.14
C CYS A 161 -2.69 -7.35 -18.32
N PRO A 162 -2.27 -6.30 -19.06
CA PRO A 162 -3.13 -5.13 -19.31
C PRO A 162 -4.44 -5.46 -20.03
N GLN A 163 -4.48 -6.56 -20.78
CA GLN A 163 -5.62 -6.94 -21.60
C GLN A 163 -6.61 -7.88 -20.87
N CYS A 164 -6.12 -8.91 -20.16
CA CYS A 164 -6.98 -9.94 -19.56
C CYS A 164 -6.84 -10.06 -18.04
N LEU A 165 -6.02 -9.22 -17.42
CA LEU A 165 -5.81 -9.14 -15.96
C LEU A 165 -5.16 -10.38 -15.32
N THR A 166 -4.76 -11.39 -16.11
CA THR A 166 -4.00 -12.55 -15.62
C THR A 166 -2.73 -12.11 -14.88
N LEU A 167 -2.53 -12.65 -13.69
CA LEU A 167 -1.34 -12.42 -12.87
C LEU A 167 -0.12 -13.12 -13.48
N LEU A 168 0.95 -12.36 -13.71
CA LEU A 168 2.17 -12.80 -14.35
C LEU A 168 3.35 -12.55 -13.38
N PRO A 169 4.14 -13.58 -13.05
CA PRO A 169 5.35 -13.40 -12.25
C PRO A 169 6.46 -12.77 -13.10
N HIS A 170 7.40 -12.12 -12.42
CA HIS A 170 8.71 -11.84 -12.95
C HIS A 170 9.41 -13.16 -13.31
N THR A 171 9.70 -13.37 -14.59
CA THR A 171 10.58 -14.46 -15.03
C THR A 171 12.01 -13.98 -14.96
N SER A 172 12.91 -14.75 -14.34
CA SER A 172 14.33 -14.42 -14.12
C SER A 172 15.13 -14.11 -15.40
N ASN A 173 14.62 -14.48 -16.57
CA ASN A 173 15.18 -14.03 -17.84
C ASN A 173 14.79 -12.57 -18.05
N ALA A 174 15.77 -11.68 -17.88
CA ALA A 174 15.74 -10.21 -17.83
C ALA A 174 15.14 -9.48 -19.05
N ALA A 175 14.22 -10.08 -19.80
CA ALA A 175 13.51 -9.44 -20.90
C ALA A 175 12.49 -8.43 -20.37
N LYS A 176 12.56 -7.19 -20.87
CA LYS A 176 11.57 -6.15 -20.53
C LYS A 176 10.17 -6.43 -21.09
N HIS A 177 10.06 -7.28 -22.10
CA HIS A 177 8.79 -7.64 -22.73
C HIS A 177 8.38 -9.04 -22.28
N THR A 178 7.09 -9.21 -22.03
CA THR A 178 6.50 -10.50 -21.70
C THR A 178 5.27 -10.73 -22.56
N VAL A 179 4.97 -12.00 -22.81
CA VAL A 179 3.77 -12.43 -23.51
C VAL A 179 2.87 -13.13 -22.51
N CYS A 180 1.63 -12.66 -22.38
CA CYS A 180 0.64 -13.33 -21.56
C CYS A 180 0.24 -14.67 -22.20
N LEU A 181 0.44 -15.77 -21.48
CA LEU A 181 0.13 -17.12 -22.00
C LEU A 181 -1.38 -17.37 -22.14
N GLU A 182 -2.23 -16.62 -21.42
CA GLU A 182 -3.69 -16.79 -21.46
C GLU A 182 -4.33 -16.12 -22.68
N CYS A 183 -3.83 -14.95 -23.10
CA CYS A 183 -4.45 -14.17 -24.18
C CYS A 183 -3.49 -13.82 -25.34
N GLY A 184 -2.21 -14.19 -25.25
CA GLY A 184 -1.19 -13.88 -26.25
C GLY A 184 -0.73 -12.43 -26.30
N HIS A 185 -1.24 -11.55 -25.43
CA HIS A 185 -0.90 -10.14 -25.42
C HIS A 185 0.56 -9.90 -25.03
N ALA A 186 1.31 -9.18 -25.86
CA ALA A 186 2.74 -8.90 -25.69
C ALA A 186 2.97 -7.45 -25.27
N PHE A 187 3.47 -7.24 -24.06
CA PHE A 187 3.61 -5.91 -23.46
C PHE A 187 4.93 -5.74 -22.69
N CYS A 188 5.30 -4.49 -22.44
CA CYS A 188 6.45 -4.16 -21.61
C CYS A 188 6.12 -4.27 -20.12
N TYR A 189 6.86 -5.10 -19.39
CA TYR A 189 6.68 -5.32 -17.96
C TYR A 189 6.99 -4.06 -17.10
N VAL A 190 7.80 -3.14 -17.64
CA VAL A 190 8.17 -1.88 -16.98
C VAL A 190 7.04 -0.86 -17.04
N CYS A 191 6.59 -0.50 -18.24
CA CYS A 191 5.62 0.58 -18.47
C CYS A 191 4.19 0.12 -18.78
N LEU A 192 3.97 -1.19 -18.93
CA LEU A 192 2.69 -1.83 -19.25
C LEU A 192 2.08 -1.45 -20.60
N GLN A 193 2.84 -0.78 -21.47
CA GLN A 193 2.43 -0.50 -22.84
C GLN A 193 2.68 -1.71 -23.75
N ASP A 194 1.95 -1.75 -24.86
CA ASP A 194 2.20 -2.71 -25.94
C ASP A 194 3.65 -2.67 -26.39
N THR A 195 4.18 -3.83 -26.78
CA THR A 195 5.59 -3.96 -27.22
C THR A 195 5.92 -2.98 -28.35
N ALA A 196 4.98 -2.74 -29.26
CA ALA A 196 5.12 -1.79 -30.36
C ALA A 196 5.10 -0.30 -29.92
N ALA A 197 4.46 0.00 -28.80
CA ALA A 197 4.34 1.35 -28.25
C ALA A 197 5.38 1.65 -27.15
N CYS A 198 6.15 0.65 -26.70
CA CYS A 198 7.18 0.81 -25.68
C CYS A 198 8.34 1.67 -26.21
N PRO A 199 8.65 2.84 -25.62
CA PRO A 199 9.81 3.63 -26.02
C PRO A 199 11.10 2.89 -25.65
N GLN A 200 12.05 2.85 -26.59
CA GLN A 200 13.29 2.07 -26.47
C GLN A 200 14.53 2.96 -26.58
N GLU A 201 15.64 2.52 -25.98
CA GLU A 201 16.97 3.00 -26.38
C GLU A 201 17.50 2.11 -27.50
N GLU A 202 17.93 2.74 -28.59
CA GLU A 202 18.78 2.10 -29.59
C GLU A 202 20.19 2.03 -29.02
N ASN A 203 20.61 0.85 -28.55
CA ASN A 203 22.01 0.61 -28.22
C ASN A 203 22.43 -0.75 -28.75
N GLU A 204 23.31 -0.75 -29.74
CA GLU A 204 23.76 -1.95 -30.48
C GLU A 204 24.49 -2.98 -29.58
N HIS A 205 24.83 -2.62 -28.34
CA HIS A 205 25.66 -3.43 -27.45
C HIS A 205 24.97 -3.92 -26.17
N TYR A 206 23.70 -3.57 -25.93
CA TYR A 206 22.96 -3.93 -24.70
C TYR A 206 21.50 -4.32 -24.96
N LEU A 207 20.92 -5.12 -24.06
CA LEU A 207 19.48 -5.38 -24.05
C LEU A 207 18.72 -4.03 -24.03
N PRO A 208 17.77 -3.79 -24.94
CA PRO A 208 17.14 -2.48 -25.05
C PRO A 208 16.34 -2.16 -23.78
N PHE A 209 16.68 -1.07 -23.08
CA PHE A 209 15.95 -0.63 -21.89
C PHE A 209 14.61 0.02 -22.24
N CYS A 210 13.67 0.06 -21.29
CA CYS A 210 12.43 0.81 -21.43
C CYS A 210 12.68 2.26 -21.00
N LYS A 211 12.38 3.24 -21.87
CA LYS A 211 12.41 4.67 -21.55
C LYS A 211 11.10 5.19 -20.97
N GLY A 212 10.08 4.35 -20.89
CA GLY A 212 8.78 4.71 -20.39
C GLY A 212 8.82 4.94 -18.88
N GLN A 213 7.86 5.71 -18.38
CA GLN A 213 7.63 5.77 -16.95
C GLN A 213 7.35 4.37 -16.42
N LYS A 214 8.05 3.97 -15.36
CA LYS A 214 7.77 2.73 -14.66
C LYS A 214 6.32 2.80 -14.15
N ALA A 215 5.51 1.84 -14.57
CA ALA A 215 4.12 1.81 -14.16
C ALA A 215 4.02 1.51 -12.66
N GLU A 216 3.12 2.22 -11.98
CA GLU A 216 2.74 1.94 -10.60
C GLU A 216 2.13 0.54 -10.45
N ARG A 217 1.91 0.09 -9.21
CA ARG A 217 1.19 -1.17 -8.95
C ARG A 217 -0.22 -1.09 -9.52
N GLN A 218 -0.62 -2.12 -10.27
CA GLN A 218 -1.93 -2.17 -10.90
C GLN A 218 -3.01 -2.41 -9.85
N TRP A 219 -4.14 -1.72 -10.02
CA TRP A 219 -5.32 -1.86 -9.17
C TRP A 219 -6.58 -1.80 -10.04
N PHE A 220 -7.52 -2.71 -9.79
CA PHE A 220 -8.78 -2.82 -10.53
C PHE A 220 -9.84 -3.56 -9.70
N VAL A 221 -11.11 -3.39 -10.07
CA VAL A 221 -12.26 -4.10 -9.48
C VAL A 221 -13.04 -4.75 -10.62
N THR A 222 -13.35 -6.04 -10.48
CA THR A 222 -14.04 -6.86 -11.50
C THR A 222 -15.25 -7.56 -10.93
#